data_AF-A0A3N9TAM2-F1
#
_entry.id   AF-A0A3N9TAM2-F1
#
_cell.length_a   1.000
_cell.length_b   1.000
_cell.length_c   1.000
_cell.angle_alpha   90.00
_cell.angle_beta   90.00
_cell.angle_gamma   90.00
#
_symmetry.space_group_name_H-M   'P 1'
#
loop_
_entity.id
_entity.type
_entity.pdbx_description
1 polymer ?
#
loop_
_entity_poly.entity_id
_entity_poly.type
_entity_poly.pdbx_seq_one_letter_code
_entity_poly.pdbx_strand_id
1 'polypeptide(L)'
;MTLRRLPDEDPQNLADPAYRRRRIIMQNMRDEELAIAQVEEMQAVSAVLKGKYTMTGEAFDPVEVDMGRSEENNITQSGGTEWSKRDKSTYDPTDDIEAYALNASGVVNIIVFDPKGWALFRSFKAVKEKLDTRRGSNSELE
;
A
#
# COMPACT_ATOMS: atom_id res chain seq x y z
N MET A 1 -16.88 -12.28 -27.66
CA MET A 1 -16.62 -11.19 -26.70
C MET A 1 -17.56 -10.03 -27.04
N THR A 2 -18.54 -9.74 -26.18
CA THR A 2 -19.46 -8.60 -26.35
C THR A 2 -18.80 -7.34 -25.78
N LEU A 3 -18.67 -6.28 -26.60
CA LEU A 3 -18.05 -5.02 -26.16
C LEU A 3 -18.92 -4.34 -25.11
N ARG A 4 -18.34 -4.05 -23.94
CA ARG A 4 -19.03 -3.27 -22.90
C ARG A 4 -19.15 -1.82 -23.37
N ARG A 5 -20.37 -1.30 -23.32
CA ARG A 5 -20.67 0.09 -23.68
C ARG A 5 -20.08 1.01 -22.61
N LEU A 6 -19.46 2.11 -23.03
CA LEU A 6 -19.04 3.15 -22.12
C LEU A 6 -20.26 3.97 -21.67
N PRO A 7 -20.25 4.56 -20.47
CA PRO A 7 -21.24 5.57 -20.11
C PRO A 7 -21.28 6.68 -21.17
N ASP A 8 -22.48 7.13 -21.52
CA ASP A 8 -22.74 8.20 -22.51
C ASP A 8 -22.31 7.89 -23.96
N GLU A 9 -22.06 6.62 -24.29
CA GLU A 9 -21.73 6.20 -25.66
C GLU A 9 -22.99 5.98 -26.51
N ASP A 10 -23.03 6.63 -27.69
CA ASP A 10 -24.08 6.40 -28.70
C ASP A 10 -24.17 4.90 -29.08
N PRO A 11 -25.32 4.24 -28.87
CA PRO A 11 -25.52 2.83 -29.21
C PRO A 11 -25.24 2.48 -30.66
N GLN A 12 -25.49 3.42 -31.58
CA GLN A 12 -25.48 3.13 -33.02
C GLN A 12 -24.06 2.92 -33.55
N ASN A 13 -23.06 3.55 -32.93
CA ASN A 13 -21.66 3.40 -33.30
C ASN A 13 -21.14 1.96 -33.16
N LEU A 14 -21.74 1.16 -32.27
CA LEU A 14 -21.34 -0.24 -32.08
C LEU A 14 -21.82 -1.20 -33.18
N ALA A 15 -22.65 -0.72 -34.11
CA ALA A 15 -23.02 -1.44 -35.33
C ALA A 15 -21.90 -1.39 -36.38
N ASP A 16 -21.06 -0.35 -36.38
CA ASP A 16 -19.92 -0.21 -37.30
C ASP A 16 -18.76 -1.15 -36.91
N PRO A 17 -18.39 -2.14 -37.75
CA PRO A 17 -17.26 -3.02 -37.48
C PRO A 17 -15.92 -2.29 -37.29
N ALA A 18 -15.69 -1.17 -37.99
CA ALA A 18 -14.45 -0.41 -37.87
C ALA A 18 -14.36 0.32 -36.52
N TYR A 19 -15.47 0.88 -36.04
CA TYR A 19 -15.57 1.42 -34.68
C TYR A 19 -15.32 0.36 -33.61
N ARG A 20 -15.94 -0.82 -33.73
CA ARG A 20 -15.73 -1.96 -32.80
C ARG A 20 -14.27 -2.38 -32.73
N ARG A 21 -13.59 -2.49 -33.88
CA ARG A 21 -12.17 -2.85 -33.95
C ARG A 21 -11.30 -1.82 -33.24
N ARG A 22 -11.52 -0.51 -33.49
CA ARG A 22 -10.79 0.57 -32.79
C ARG A 22 -10.99 0.49 -31.28
N ARG A 23 -12.19 0.16 -30.82
CA ARG A 23 -12.49 0.01 -29.39
C ARG A 23 -11.77 -1.16 -28.74
N ILE A 24 -11.67 -2.30 -29.41
CA ILE A 24 -10.91 -3.45 -28.91
C ILE A 24 -9.43 -3.09 -28.78
N ILE A 25 -8.86 -2.44 -29.80
CA ILE A 25 -7.44 -2.02 -29.77
C ILE A 25 -7.20 -1.07 -28.61
N MET A 26 -8.04 -0.04 -28.45
CA MET A 26 -7.92 0.90 -27.33
C MET A 26 -8.09 0.25 -25.96
N GLN A 27 -8.97 -0.75 -25.84
CA GLN A 27 -9.13 -1.49 -24.60
C GLN A 27 -7.87 -2.32 -24.29
N ASN A 28 -7.36 -3.06 -25.28
CA ASN A 28 -6.14 -3.85 -25.11
C ASN A 28 -4.94 -2.97 -24.74
N MET A 29 -4.77 -1.81 -25.38
CA MET A 29 -3.69 -0.87 -25.02
C MET A 29 -3.80 -0.39 -23.57
N ARG A 30 -5.01 -0.10 -23.08
CA ARG A 30 -5.22 0.28 -21.67
C ARG A 30 -4.97 -0.87 -20.71
N ASP A 31 -5.35 -2.09 -21.09
CA ASP A 31 -5.12 -3.29 -20.29
C ASP A 31 -3.62 -3.61 -20.22
N GLU A 32 -2.88 -3.41 -21.31
CA GLU A 32 -1.41 -3.53 -21.37
C GLU A 32 -0.73 -2.46 -20.50
N GLU A 33 -1.13 -1.19 -20.59
CA GLU A 33 -0.61 -0.12 -19.71
C GLU A 33 -0.89 -0.41 -18.24
N LEU A 34 -2.10 -0.90 -17.91
CA LEU A 34 -2.45 -1.28 -16.55
C LEU A 34 -1.62 -2.47 -16.05
N ALA A 35 -1.37 -3.46 -16.90
CA ALA A 35 -0.54 -4.61 -16.53
C ALA A 35 0.91 -4.18 -16.24
N ILE A 36 1.46 -3.27 -17.04
CA ILE A 36 2.79 -2.68 -16.78
C ILE A 36 2.80 -1.96 -15.43
N ALA A 37 1.85 -1.06 -15.20
CA ALA A 37 1.76 -0.31 -13.94
C ALA A 37 1.61 -1.23 -12.72
N GLN A 38 0.86 -2.34 -12.84
CA GLN A 38 0.73 -3.33 -11.78
C GLN A 38 2.03 -4.07 -11.47
N VAL A 39 2.83 -4.38 -12.49
CA VAL A 39 4.15 -4.99 -12.29
C VAL A 39 5.11 -3.99 -11.65
N GLU A 40 5.12 -2.74 -12.12
CA GLU A 40 5.92 -1.66 -11.53
C GLU A 40 5.57 -1.43 -10.06
N GLU A 41 4.28 -1.38 -9.72
CA GLU A 41 3.82 -1.24 -8.34
C GLU A 41 4.25 -2.43 -7.47
N MET A 42 4.14 -3.66 -7.99
CA MET A 42 4.58 -4.85 -7.26
C MET A 42 6.09 -4.85 -6.99
N GLN A 43 6.89 -4.34 -7.93
CA GLN A 43 8.33 -4.15 -7.77
C GLN A 43 8.62 -3.03 -6.75
N ALA A 44 7.92 -1.89 -6.83
CA ALA A 44 8.07 -0.78 -5.90
C ALA A 44 7.74 -1.19 -4.46
N VAL A 45 6.61 -1.87 -4.26
CA VAL A 45 6.21 -2.40 -2.93
C VAL A 45 7.24 -3.41 -2.42
N SER A 46 7.76 -4.29 -3.28
CA SER A 46 8.79 -5.25 -2.89
C SER A 46 10.09 -4.57 -2.48
N ALA A 47 10.53 -3.57 -3.24
CA ALA A 47 11.71 -2.76 -2.91
C ALA A 47 11.54 -2.04 -1.58
N VAL A 48 10.38 -1.43 -1.32
CA VAL A 48 10.09 -0.74 -0.05
C VAL A 48 10.02 -1.71 1.13
N LEU A 49 9.34 -2.85 0.99
CA LEU A 49 9.12 -3.79 2.09
C LEU A 49 10.33 -4.68 2.38
N LYS A 50 11.01 -5.16 1.36
CA LYS A 50 12.09 -6.15 1.48
C LYS A 50 13.48 -5.57 1.22
N GLY A 51 13.57 -4.35 0.69
CA GLY A 51 14.84 -3.76 0.26
C GLY A 51 15.31 -4.27 -1.11
N LYS A 52 14.54 -5.18 -1.72
CA LYS A 52 14.91 -5.87 -2.95
C LYS A 52 13.68 -6.38 -3.69
N TYR A 53 13.82 -6.59 -4.99
CA TYR A 53 12.80 -7.20 -5.83
C TYR A 53 13.43 -8.11 -6.88
N THR A 54 12.64 -9.04 -7.41
CA THR A 54 13.09 -9.95 -8.46
C THR A 54 12.46 -9.53 -9.78
N MET A 55 13.28 -9.25 -10.77
CA MET A 55 12.85 -9.02 -12.15
C MET A 55 12.75 -10.36 -12.86
N THR A 56 11.62 -10.60 -13.51
CA THR A 56 11.40 -11.77 -14.37
C THR A 56 11.05 -11.28 -15.78
N GLY A 57 11.48 -12.03 -16.78
CA GLY A 57 11.16 -11.76 -18.18
C GLY A 57 11.42 -12.99 -19.04
N GLU A 58 10.83 -13.04 -20.22
CA GLU A 58 11.03 -14.18 -21.13
C GLU A 58 12.44 -14.23 -21.73
N ALA A 59 13.10 -13.07 -21.81
CA ALA A 59 14.40 -12.92 -22.45
C ALA A 59 15.60 -13.14 -21.51
N PHE A 60 15.37 -13.31 -20.20
CA PHE A 60 16.44 -13.42 -19.20
C PHE A 60 16.00 -14.23 -17.99
N ASP A 61 16.95 -14.92 -17.36
CA ASP A 61 16.69 -15.63 -16.10
C ASP A 61 16.38 -14.63 -14.97
N PRO A 62 15.52 -14.98 -13.98
CA PRO A 62 15.16 -14.08 -12.90
C PRO A 62 16.37 -13.42 -12.23
N VAL A 63 16.37 -12.08 -12.17
CA VAL A 63 17.45 -11.28 -11.58
C VAL A 63 16.96 -10.64 -10.29
N GLU A 64 17.71 -10.81 -9.20
CA GLU A 64 17.46 -10.08 -7.96
C GLU A 64 18.14 -8.71 -8.01
N VAL A 65 17.36 -7.65 -7.81
CA VAL A 65 17.85 -6.27 -7.65
C VAL A 65 17.77 -5.92 -6.17
N ASP A 66 18.95 -5.80 -5.55
CA ASP A 66 19.11 -5.41 -4.15
C ASP A 66 19.45 -3.91 -4.05
N MET A 67 18.65 -3.16 -3.30
CA MET A 67 18.85 -1.73 -3.07
C MET A 67 19.80 -1.43 -1.91
N GLY A 68 20.32 -2.46 -1.23
CA GLY A 68 21.27 -2.30 -0.12
C GLY A 68 20.65 -1.74 1.16
N ARG A 69 19.36 -1.98 1.39
CA ARG A 69 18.68 -1.53 2.61
C ARG A 69 19.20 -2.32 3.83
N SER A 70 19.49 -1.63 4.93
CA SER A 70 19.89 -2.27 6.19
C SER A 70 18.90 -3.34 6.64
N GLU A 71 19.41 -4.50 7.06
CA GLU A 71 18.61 -5.61 7.59
C GLU A 71 17.89 -5.22 8.89
N GLU A 72 18.43 -4.26 9.66
CA GLU A 72 17.83 -3.76 10.91
C GLU A 72 16.50 -3.03 10.67
N ASN A 73 16.22 -2.62 9.43
CA ASN A 73 14.93 -2.04 9.03
C ASN A 73 13.85 -3.10 8.74
N ASN A 74 14.17 -4.40 8.80
CA ASN A 74 13.21 -5.51 8.71
C ASN A 74 12.85 -6.04 10.10
N ILE A 75 11.94 -5.35 10.76
CA ILE A 75 11.61 -5.63 12.16
C ILE A 75 10.52 -6.69 12.24
N THR A 76 10.83 -7.83 12.86
CA THR A 76 9.85 -8.88 13.15
C THR A 76 9.43 -8.81 14.61
N GLN A 77 8.17 -8.46 14.87
CA GLN A 77 7.59 -8.55 16.20
C GLN A 77 7.50 -10.01 16.63
N SER A 78 8.18 -10.35 17.73
CA SER A 78 8.21 -11.72 18.23
C SER A 78 8.46 -11.76 19.74
N GLY A 79 8.06 -12.86 20.38
CA GLY A 79 8.27 -13.03 21.82
C GLY A 79 7.66 -11.90 22.64
N GLY A 80 8.51 -11.19 23.39
CA GLY A 80 8.09 -10.09 24.26
C GLY A 80 7.70 -8.81 23.52
N THR A 81 8.16 -8.59 22.28
CA THR A 81 7.86 -7.35 21.51
C THR A 81 6.59 -7.47 20.67
N GLU A 82 5.91 -8.62 20.73
CA GLU A 82 4.72 -8.88 19.95
C GLU A 82 3.50 -8.15 20.52
N TRP A 83 2.98 -7.17 19.78
CA TRP A 83 1.80 -6.41 20.20
C TRP A 83 0.59 -7.30 20.50
N SER A 84 0.44 -8.44 19.82
CA SER A 84 -0.67 -9.38 20.06
C SER A 84 -0.69 -9.94 21.50
N LYS A 85 0.47 -9.98 22.17
CA LYS A 85 0.66 -10.51 23.53
C LYS A 85 0.73 -9.43 24.61
N ARG A 86 0.75 -8.16 24.21
CA ARG A 86 0.80 -7.02 25.13
C ARG A 86 -0.58 -6.74 25.72
N ASP A 87 -0.59 -6.23 26.94
CA ASP A 87 -1.82 -5.77 27.59
C ASP A 87 -2.29 -4.47 26.92
N LYS A 88 -3.45 -4.55 26.28
CA LYS A 88 -4.07 -3.44 25.55
C LYS A 88 -4.45 -2.25 26.42
N SER A 89 -4.54 -2.43 27.73
CA SER A 89 -4.96 -1.37 28.66
C SER A 89 -3.81 -0.53 29.18
N THR A 90 -2.58 -1.09 29.22
CA THR A 90 -1.41 -0.46 29.85
C THR A 90 -0.26 -0.21 28.88
N TYR A 91 -0.15 -1.00 27.81
CA TYR A 91 0.93 -0.89 26.85
C TYR A 91 0.68 0.22 25.82
N ASP A 92 1.71 1.00 25.52
CA ASP A 92 1.70 2.01 24.45
C ASP A 92 2.56 1.56 23.26
N PRO A 93 1.96 1.11 22.15
CA PRO A 93 2.71 0.68 20.97
C PRO A 93 3.28 1.85 20.15
N THR A 94 3.00 3.13 20.48
CA THR A 94 3.62 4.25 19.76
C THR A 94 5.12 4.37 20.02
N ASP A 95 5.56 3.99 21.21
CA ASP A 95 6.98 4.06 21.59
C ASP A 95 7.80 3.07 20.75
N ASP A 96 7.23 1.92 20.43
CA ASP A 96 7.81 0.96 19.50
C ASP A 96 7.94 1.57 18.10
N ILE A 97 6.92 2.29 17.62
CA ILE A 97 6.97 2.96 16.31
C ILE A 97 8.06 4.04 16.28
N GLU A 98 8.20 4.83 17.34
CA GLU A 98 9.27 5.84 17.46
C GLU A 98 10.64 5.17 17.42
N ALA A 99 10.82 4.06 18.15
CA ALA A 99 12.04 3.28 18.11
C ALA A 99 12.34 2.71 16.71
N TYR A 100 11.31 2.23 16.00
CA TYR A 100 11.47 1.73 14.63
C TYR A 100 11.86 2.86 13.65
N ALA A 101 11.30 4.06 13.83
CA ALA A 101 11.61 5.21 12.99
C ALA A 101 13.05 5.70 13.15
N LEU A 102 13.68 5.50 14.32
CA LEU A 102 15.08 5.85 14.56
C LEU A 102 16.08 5.04 13.73
N ASN A 103 15.69 3.87 13.23
CA ASN A 103 16.54 3.07 12.33
C ASN A 103 16.64 3.69 10.91
N ALA A 104 15.74 4.60 10.57
CA ALA A 104 15.77 5.28 9.29
C ALA A 104 16.86 6.37 9.26
N SER A 105 17.52 6.54 8.11
CA SER A 105 18.52 7.60 7.91
C SER A 105 17.91 9.01 7.80
N GLY A 106 16.58 9.13 7.81
CA GLY A 106 15.85 10.37 7.66
C GLY A 106 14.54 10.36 8.44
N VAL A 107 13.83 11.49 8.42
CA VAL A 107 12.57 11.64 9.15
C VAL A 107 11.47 10.80 8.50
N VAL A 108 10.84 9.94 9.29
CA VAL A 108 9.65 9.17 8.87
C VAL A 108 8.40 9.93 9.29
N ASN A 109 7.54 10.26 8.33
CA ASN A 109 6.30 11.00 8.56
C ASN A 109 5.03 10.26 8.11
N ILE A 110 5.17 9.12 7.44
CA ILE A 110 4.06 8.31 6.94
C ILE A 110 4.27 6.87 7.40
N ILE A 111 3.21 6.26 7.92
CA ILE A 111 3.16 4.85 8.26
C ILE A 111 1.99 4.23 7.52
N VAL A 112 2.24 3.12 6.84
CA VAL A 112 1.22 2.37 6.10
C VAL A 112 0.96 1.06 6.84
N PHE A 113 -0.31 0.80 7.16
CA PHE A 113 -0.74 -0.43 7.82
C PHE A 113 -1.57 -1.29 6.88
N ASP A 114 -1.41 -2.61 7.01
CA ASP A 114 -2.44 -3.55 6.55
C ASP A 114 -3.67 -3.50 7.48
N PRO A 115 -4.84 -3.98 7.05
CA PRO A 115 -6.07 -3.93 7.86
C PRO A 115 -5.95 -4.61 9.24
N LYS A 116 -5.19 -5.70 9.37
CA LYS A 116 -4.99 -6.40 10.65
C LYS A 116 -4.02 -5.66 11.55
N GLY A 117 -2.90 -5.18 10.99
CA GLY A 117 -1.94 -4.34 11.69
C GLY A 117 -2.61 -3.09 12.27
N TRP A 118 -3.40 -2.39 11.46
CA TRP A 118 -4.18 -1.23 11.89
C TRP A 118 -5.18 -1.60 13.00
N ALA A 119 -5.92 -2.70 12.83
CA ALA A 119 -6.90 -3.14 13.82
C ALA A 119 -6.26 -3.50 15.17
N LEU A 120 -5.07 -4.10 15.16
CA LEU A 120 -4.32 -4.41 16.38
C LEU A 120 -3.79 -3.13 17.02
N PHE A 121 -3.12 -2.27 16.25
CA PHE A 121 -2.55 -1.01 16.73
C PHE A 121 -3.61 -0.10 17.38
N ARG A 122 -4.76 0.09 16.71
CA ARG A 122 -5.86 0.89 17.27
C ARG A 122 -6.59 0.23 18.44
N SER A 123 -6.28 -1.02 18.80
CA SER A 123 -6.97 -1.72 19.89
C SER A 123 -6.46 -1.30 21.27
N PHE A 124 -5.23 -0.78 21.34
CA PHE A 124 -4.60 -0.28 22.55
C PHE A 124 -5.27 1.00 23.06
N LYS A 125 -5.44 1.11 24.37
CA LYS A 125 -6.07 2.26 25.03
C LYS A 125 -5.30 3.56 24.76
N ALA A 126 -3.97 3.54 24.92
CA ALA A 126 -3.12 4.70 24.66
C ALA A 126 -3.29 5.24 23.23
N VAL A 127 -3.33 4.36 22.23
CA VAL A 127 -3.56 4.74 20.83
C VAL A 127 -4.95 5.34 20.63
N LYS A 128 -6.00 4.74 21.21
CA LYS A 128 -7.36 5.30 21.12
C LYS A 128 -7.45 6.68 21.73
N GLU A 129 -6.81 6.90 22.88
CA GLU A 129 -6.79 8.20 23.56
C GLU A 129 -6.03 9.26 22.73
N LYS A 130 -4.90 8.90 22.11
CA LYS A 130 -4.14 9.79 21.22
C LYS A 130 -4.88 10.10 19.91
N LEU A 131 -5.62 9.12 19.37
CA LEU A 131 -6.44 9.29 18.15
C LEU A 131 -7.77 10.02 18.42
N ASP A 132 -8.21 10.11 19.67
CA ASP A 132 -9.42 10.84 20.05
C ASP A 132 -9.17 12.36 20.04
N THR A 133 -9.00 12.89 18.84
CA THR A 133 -8.82 14.33 18.55
C THR A 133 -10.11 15.14 18.76
N ARG A 134 -11.20 14.51 19.23
CA ARG A 134 -12.51 15.16 19.45
C ARG A 134 -12.60 15.97 20.75
N ARG A 135 -11.55 15.98 21.57
CA ARG A 135 -11.48 16.80 22.79
C ARG A 135 -10.91 18.22 22.61
N GLY A 136 -10.66 18.67 21.37
CA GLY A 136 -9.97 19.95 21.11
C GLY A 136 -10.54 20.87 20.02
N SER A 137 -11.83 20.75 19.65
CA SER A 137 -12.48 21.76 18.81
C SER A 137 -13.91 22.02 19.26
N ASN A 138 -14.03 22.61 20.45
CA ASN A 138 -15.11 23.52 20.81
C ASN A 138 -14.45 24.66 21.59
N SER A 139 -14.05 25.70 20.87
CA SER A 139 -13.84 27.03 21.45
C SER A 139 -14.37 28.03 20.44
N GLU A 140 -15.70 28.15 20.40
CA GLU A 140 -16.30 29.45 20.20
C GLU A 140 -16.21 30.19 21.54
N LEU A 141 -15.52 31.34 21.55
CA LEU A 141 -15.71 32.49 22.44
C LEU A 141 -14.59 33.52 22.14
N GLU A 142 -14.79 34.36 21.12
CA GLU A 142 -15.13 35.80 21.25
C GLU A 142 -15.42 36.40 19.87
#